data_AF-A0A074XIF7-F1
#
_entry.id   AF-A0A074XIF7-F1
#
_cell.length_a   1.000
_cell.length_b   1.000
_cell.length_c   1.000
_cell.angle_alpha   90.00
_cell.angle_beta   90.00
_cell.angle_gamma   90.00
#
_symmetry.space_group_name_H-M   'P 1'
#
loop_
_entity.id
_entity.type
_entity.pdbx_description
1 polymer ?
#
loop_
_entity_poly.entity_id
_entity_poly.type
_entity_poly.pdbx_seq_one_letter_code
_entity_poly.pdbx_strand_id
1 'polypeptide(L)'
;MTRTKKSAYKPGAKERADKAAAANPQSYNAPTTTEGGIPQWKLGKPKDFYDRFVSKRQPAVIQGKLEDLEFVTKNWSKVDYLRETAGDAPVKVEPMHKEKKRYGTDVERVDTTFGAFLDSLKEEKDEYDYLTTQYSDDEDDLDDDDEDDEDYDKEKEDQHNEIASGTFPQPIRALLTKEVPMRPEVMGNLVLQQMNIWLGKSKAGTSSGLHHDFHDNLYVLLKGRKRFVLYPPSAVHHLDTYGKVKKIHTNGLIAYKQPGEDEEDDDDEEANEADQIRADGLVERDAAALKVQALEEKMDKFEATGKTKGLDKVQKEYGEAVERLMKYQTADFGELGEDDFDEADGELDGRDTKTAKAGAEDDQDSDANDDDSDADLLEALEKAQNGQLDDLGDDEDASDLDLMEALENAQGEDGPSEPLSFSQVSTQELHSHLGLTSPQKTSDALEKAGKPYIVDLKAGDMLYLPTSWFHEVTSFSDESDDNLHIALNYWFHPPDAALTKFEHPYSDITLWKFMEEKVKSAYHSLVENEDDDEEE
;
A
#
# COMPACT_ATOMS: atom_id res chain seq x y z
N MET A 1 70.00 10.29 -30.47
CA MET A 1 69.40 10.44 -31.81
C MET A 1 69.17 9.03 -32.39
N THR A 2 68.01 8.42 -32.14
CA THR A 2 66.76 8.47 -32.93
C THR A 2 66.73 7.59 -34.19
N ARG A 3 65.94 6.52 -34.04
CA ARG A 3 64.95 5.91 -34.95
C ARG A 3 65.40 5.24 -36.26
N THR A 4 64.98 3.99 -36.40
CA THR A 4 64.69 3.33 -37.67
C THR A 4 63.34 2.61 -37.59
N LYS A 5 62.51 2.82 -38.63
CA LYS A 5 61.24 2.10 -38.88
C LYS A 5 61.53 0.78 -39.64
N LYS A 6 60.75 -0.27 -39.35
CA LYS A 6 60.09 -1.23 -40.28
C LYS A 6 59.49 -2.39 -39.44
N SER A 7 58.18 -2.59 -39.41
CA SER A 7 57.37 -3.44 -40.32
C SER A 7 57.43 -4.94 -40.02
N ALA A 8 56.34 -5.52 -39.55
CA ALA A 8 55.92 -6.95 -39.60
C ALA A 8 54.66 -7.08 -38.70
N TYR A 9 53.64 -7.93 -38.84
CA TYR A 9 53.17 -8.98 -39.77
C TYR A 9 51.83 -9.44 -39.12
N LYS A 10 50.74 -9.64 -39.86
CA LYS A 10 49.48 -10.25 -39.36
C LYS A 10 49.38 -11.68 -39.93
N PRO A 11 49.08 -12.71 -39.13
CA PRO A 11 47.69 -13.22 -38.94
C PRO A 11 47.48 -13.76 -37.49
N GLY A 12 46.31 -13.78 -36.83
CA GLY A 12 44.97 -14.27 -37.16
C GLY A 12 44.31 -14.83 -35.87
N ALA A 13 43.02 -14.57 -35.67
CA ALA A 13 42.05 -15.15 -34.73
C ALA A 13 42.16 -14.91 -33.20
N LYS A 14 41.27 -14.05 -32.65
CA LYS A 14 40.17 -14.46 -31.74
C LYS A 14 39.22 -13.30 -31.40
N GLU A 15 37.96 -13.69 -31.18
CA GLU A 15 36.87 -13.04 -30.45
C GLU A 15 36.28 -11.71 -30.98
N ARG A 16 35.15 -11.89 -31.68
CA ARG A 16 33.98 -11.00 -31.59
C ARG A 16 33.31 -11.24 -30.24
N ALA A 17 33.18 -10.19 -29.44
CA ALA A 17 32.18 -10.06 -28.39
C ALA A 17 31.83 -8.56 -28.27
N ASP A 18 30.62 -8.23 -28.73
CA ASP A 18 29.66 -7.34 -28.11
C ASP A 18 30.17 -6.07 -27.43
N LYS A 19 30.13 -4.97 -28.19
CA LYS A 19 29.87 -3.64 -27.63
C LYS A 19 28.36 -3.40 -27.67
N ALA A 20 27.65 -3.94 -26.68
CA ALA A 20 26.38 -3.37 -26.26
C ALA A 20 26.69 -2.00 -25.65
N ALA A 21 26.00 -0.97 -26.12
CA ALA A 21 26.07 0.36 -25.55
C ALA A 21 25.61 0.29 -24.09
N ALA A 22 26.46 0.77 -23.18
CA ALA A 22 26.06 1.05 -21.81
C ALA A 22 24.92 2.10 -21.84
N ALA A 23 23.69 1.64 -21.64
CA ALA A 23 22.55 2.49 -21.40
C ALA A 23 22.64 2.97 -19.94
N ASN A 24 22.61 4.28 -19.75
CA ASN A 24 22.55 4.92 -18.44
C ASN A 24 21.19 4.60 -17.78
N PRO A 25 21.11 3.94 -16.61
CA PRO A 25 19.85 3.53 -16.01
C PRO A 25 19.29 4.62 -15.08
N GLN A 26 19.07 5.86 -15.55
CA GLN A 26 18.63 6.93 -14.65
C GLN A 26 17.68 7.94 -15.31
N SER A 27 16.58 8.19 -14.59
CA SER A 27 15.49 9.18 -14.75
C SER A 27 14.16 8.67 -15.30
N TYR A 28 13.20 8.48 -14.39
CA TYR A 28 11.77 8.55 -14.69
C TYR A 28 11.48 9.90 -15.36
N ASN A 29 11.03 9.88 -16.62
CA ASN A 29 10.58 11.07 -17.31
C ASN A 29 9.11 11.30 -16.95
N ALA A 30 8.89 11.95 -15.81
CA ALA A 30 7.55 12.27 -15.33
C ALA A 30 6.77 13.06 -16.38
N PRO A 31 5.46 12.79 -16.54
CA PRO A 31 4.57 13.72 -17.22
C PRO A 31 4.65 15.07 -16.50
N THR A 32 5.16 16.10 -17.17
CA THR A 32 5.11 17.46 -16.62
C THR A 32 3.65 17.92 -16.59
N THR A 33 3.23 18.52 -15.47
CA THR A 33 1.95 19.24 -15.43
C THR A 33 2.08 20.42 -16.40
N THR A 34 1.36 20.36 -17.52
CA THR A 34 1.38 21.42 -18.53
C THR A 34 0.36 22.50 -18.17
N GLU A 35 0.48 23.69 -18.75
CA GLU A 35 -0.58 24.70 -18.67
C GLU A 35 -1.88 24.15 -19.32
N GLY A 36 -2.74 23.54 -18.50
CA GLY A 36 -3.97 22.88 -18.92
C GLY A 36 -4.64 22.16 -17.76
N GLY A 37 -5.96 21.92 -17.87
CA GLY A 37 -6.68 21.06 -16.92
C GLY A 37 -6.29 19.59 -17.10
N ILE A 38 -6.63 18.76 -16.12
CA ILE A 38 -6.42 17.30 -16.20
C ILE A 38 -7.05 16.73 -17.49
N PRO A 39 -6.37 15.82 -18.20
CA PRO A 39 -6.93 15.18 -19.38
C PRO A 39 -8.29 14.55 -19.10
N GLN A 40 -9.20 14.71 -20.06
CA GLN A 40 -10.55 14.13 -20.01
C GLN A 40 -10.61 12.97 -20.99
N TRP A 41 -11.15 11.84 -20.54
CA TRP A 41 -11.45 10.69 -21.37
C TRP A 41 -12.95 10.61 -21.64
N LYS A 42 -13.28 10.36 -22.91
CA LYS A 42 -14.62 9.97 -23.32
C LYS A 42 -14.60 8.49 -23.60
N LEU A 43 -15.66 7.80 -23.21
CA LEU A 43 -15.86 6.36 -23.37
C LEU A 43 -15.36 5.85 -24.74
N GLY A 44 -14.58 4.78 -24.71
CA GLY A 44 -13.87 4.22 -25.85
C GLY A 44 -13.31 2.84 -25.52
N LYS A 45 -12.47 2.27 -26.40
CA LYS A 45 -11.94 0.93 -26.18
C LYS A 45 -10.93 0.93 -25.01
N PRO A 46 -10.91 -0.12 -24.16
CA PRO A 46 -9.96 -0.24 -23.07
C PRO A 46 -8.50 -0.08 -23.51
N LYS A 47 -8.13 -0.65 -24.66
CA LYS A 47 -6.79 -0.50 -25.24
C LYS A 47 -6.42 0.96 -25.51
N ASP A 48 -7.36 1.75 -26.01
CA ASP A 48 -7.10 3.17 -26.31
C ASP A 48 -6.91 3.98 -25.02
N PHE A 49 -7.63 3.62 -23.94
CA PHE A 49 -7.41 4.20 -22.62
C PHE A 49 -6.03 3.84 -22.08
N TYR A 50 -5.67 2.56 -22.17
CA TYR A 50 -4.36 2.06 -21.73
C TYR A 50 -3.22 2.76 -22.45
N ASP A 51 -3.23 2.81 -23.79
CA ASP A 51 -2.17 3.42 -24.62
C ASP A 51 -2.03 4.95 -24.40
N ARG A 52 -3.07 5.60 -23.88
CA ARG A 52 -3.08 7.06 -23.65
C ARG A 52 -2.73 7.46 -22.23
N PHE A 53 -3.18 6.69 -21.24
CA PHE A 53 -3.13 7.10 -19.84
C PHE A 53 -2.35 6.10 -18.99
N VAL A 54 -2.76 4.83 -18.98
CA VAL A 54 -2.15 3.79 -18.12
C VAL A 54 -0.68 3.58 -18.45
N SER A 55 -0.36 3.35 -19.73
CA SER A 55 1.02 3.25 -20.23
C SER A 55 1.86 4.50 -19.99
N LYS A 56 1.24 5.68 -20.01
CA LYS A 56 1.97 6.95 -19.84
C LYS A 56 2.04 7.42 -18.41
N ARG A 57 1.45 6.66 -17.48
CA ARG A 57 1.36 7.01 -16.06
C ARG A 57 0.76 8.41 -15.89
N GLN A 58 -0.27 8.71 -16.69
CA GLN A 58 -0.92 10.02 -16.73
C GLN A 58 -2.35 9.93 -16.17
N PRO A 59 -2.70 10.73 -15.15
CA PRO A 59 -4.03 10.72 -14.58
C PRO A 59 -5.04 11.30 -15.57
N ALA A 60 -6.27 10.81 -15.48
CA ALA A 60 -7.35 11.20 -16.38
C ALA A 60 -8.71 11.11 -15.71
N VAL A 61 -9.56 12.10 -15.97
CA VAL A 61 -10.96 12.04 -15.56
C VAL A 61 -11.76 11.34 -16.65
N ILE A 62 -12.57 10.37 -16.26
CA ILE A 62 -13.55 9.71 -17.12
C ILE A 62 -14.91 10.31 -16.78
N GLN A 63 -15.47 11.07 -17.72
CA GLN A 63 -16.76 11.75 -17.51
C GLN A 63 -17.93 10.86 -17.92
N GLY A 64 -18.94 10.81 -17.06
CA GLY A 64 -20.15 10.01 -17.28
C GLY A 64 -20.01 8.56 -16.83
N LYS A 65 -21.11 7.79 -16.89
CA LYS A 65 -21.17 6.43 -16.36
C LYS A 65 -20.57 5.42 -17.33
N LEU A 66 -19.76 4.49 -16.83
CA LEU A 66 -19.42 3.26 -17.55
C LEU A 66 -20.63 2.32 -17.52
N GLU A 67 -20.91 1.64 -18.63
CA GLU A 67 -22.10 0.77 -18.76
C GLU A 67 -22.03 -0.43 -17.80
N ASP A 68 -20.85 -1.02 -17.64
CA ASP A 68 -20.57 -2.12 -16.70
C ASP A 68 -20.59 -1.70 -15.22
N LEU A 69 -20.55 -0.39 -14.91
CA LEU A 69 -20.73 0.15 -13.57
C LEU A 69 -22.13 0.74 -13.32
N GLU A 70 -23.09 0.54 -14.23
CA GLU A 70 -24.43 1.11 -14.07
C GLU A 70 -25.12 0.60 -12.79
N PHE A 71 -25.02 -0.69 -12.50
CA PHE A 71 -25.60 -1.28 -11.29
C PHE A 71 -25.04 -0.61 -10.03
N VAL A 72 -23.70 -0.59 -9.90
CA VAL A 72 -22.98 0.00 -8.77
C VAL A 72 -23.34 1.47 -8.59
N THR A 73 -23.21 2.28 -9.65
CA THR A 73 -23.49 3.73 -9.59
C THR A 73 -24.96 4.07 -9.33
N LYS A 74 -25.88 3.11 -9.47
CA LYS A 74 -27.31 3.28 -9.20
C LYS A 74 -27.72 2.81 -7.81
N ASN A 75 -27.14 1.71 -7.33
CA ASN A 75 -27.57 1.05 -6.09
C ASN A 75 -26.70 1.47 -4.91
N TRP A 76 -25.37 1.49 -5.06
CA TRP A 76 -24.45 1.80 -3.96
C TRP A 76 -24.40 3.31 -3.63
N SER A 77 -25.06 4.15 -4.42
CA SER A 77 -25.33 5.55 -4.05
C SER A 77 -26.49 5.72 -3.06
N LYS A 78 -27.21 4.63 -2.71
CA LYS A 78 -28.39 4.65 -1.84
C LYS A 78 -28.07 4.00 -0.50
N VAL A 79 -28.21 4.75 0.57
CA VAL A 79 -27.93 4.28 1.94
C VAL A 79 -28.83 3.11 2.32
N ASP A 80 -30.12 3.17 1.96
CA ASP A 80 -31.06 2.09 2.27
C ASP A 80 -30.65 0.76 1.64
N TYR A 81 -30.17 0.79 0.39
CA TYR A 81 -29.65 -0.41 -0.29
C TYR A 81 -28.41 -0.95 0.43
N LEU A 82 -27.43 -0.09 0.71
CA LEU A 82 -26.20 -0.48 1.41
C LEU A 82 -26.50 -1.12 2.77
N ARG A 83 -27.46 -0.53 3.51
CA ARG A 83 -27.87 -1.01 4.83
C ARG A 83 -28.66 -2.31 4.77
N GLU A 84 -29.51 -2.50 3.76
CA GLU A 84 -30.30 -3.72 3.57
C GLU A 84 -29.42 -4.89 3.12
N THR A 85 -28.48 -4.65 2.21
CA THR A 85 -27.64 -5.70 1.62
C THR A 85 -26.46 -6.10 2.51
N ALA A 86 -25.77 -5.14 3.12
CA ALA A 86 -24.52 -5.40 3.84
C ALA A 86 -24.52 -4.87 5.29
N GLY A 87 -25.69 -4.58 5.86
CA GLY A 87 -25.80 -3.95 7.17
C GLY A 87 -25.17 -4.73 8.33
N ASP A 88 -25.13 -6.06 8.23
CA ASP A 88 -24.56 -6.93 9.27
C ASP A 88 -23.05 -7.18 9.07
N ALA A 89 -22.46 -6.72 7.97
CA ALA A 89 -21.03 -6.90 7.70
C ALA A 89 -20.19 -6.18 8.77
N PRO A 90 -19.18 -6.86 9.35
CA PRO A 90 -18.27 -6.24 10.30
C PRO A 90 -17.36 -5.26 9.55
N VAL A 91 -17.14 -4.08 10.12
CA VAL A 91 -16.28 -3.03 9.55
C VAL A 91 -15.55 -2.30 10.67
N LYS A 92 -14.39 -1.72 10.36
CA LYS A 92 -13.71 -0.78 11.25
C LYS A 92 -13.88 0.64 10.71
N VAL A 93 -14.21 1.59 11.59
CA VAL A 93 -14.41 3.00 11.22
C VAL A 93 -13.40 3.90 11.92
N GLU A 94 -12.95 4.94 11.22
CA GLU A 94 -12.00 5.94 11.70
C GLU A 94 -12.74 7.07 12.42
N PRO A 95 -12.54 7.25 13.74
CA PRO A 95 -13.08 8.40 14.43
C PRO A 95 -12.34 9.69 14.01
N MET A 96 -13.04 10.82 14.01
CA MET A 96 -12.39 12.11 13.76
C MET A 96 -11.45 12.47 14.92
N HIS A 97 -10.19 12.82 14.62
CA HIS A 97 -9.29 13.33 15.64
C HIS A 97 -9.81 14.65 16.23
N LYS A 98 -10.09 14.67 17.54
CA LYS A 98 -10.77 15.79 18.23
C LYS A 98 -10.05 17.14 18.10
N GLU A 99 -8.73 17.16 18.13
CA GLU A 99 -7.94 18.40 18.06
C GLU A 99 -7.56 18.78 16.62
N LYS A 100 -6.90 17.86 15.88
CA LYS A 100 -6.44 18.07 14.50
C LYS A 100 -7.57 18.13 13.45
N LYS A 101 -8.79 17.69 13.78
CA LYS A 101 -9.96 17.64 12.89
C LYS A 101 -9.68 16.93 11.56
N ARG A 102 -8.97 15.80 11.63
CA ARG A 102 -8.62 14.93 10.49
C ARG A 102 -8.85 13.47 10.83
N TYR A 103 -8.96 12.64 9.80
CA TYR A 103 -8.85 11.18 9.91
C TYR A 103 -7.40 10.76 9.64
N GLY A 104 -7.04 9.54 10.02
CA GLY A 104 -5.69 8.98 9.84
C GLY A 104 -5.26 8.08 11.00
N THR A 105 -3.99 7.69 10.99
CA THR A 105 -3.40 6.72 11.93
C THR A 105 -3.24 7.24 13.36
N ASP A 106 -3.52 8.52 13.62
CA ASP A 106 -3.46 9.11 14.96
C ASP A 106 -4.57 8.58 15.90
N VAL A 107 -5.61 7.93 15.37
CA VAL A 107 -6.74 7.43 16.15
C VAL A 107 -7.03 6.01 15.72
N GLU A 108 -7.04 5.10 16.69
CA GLU A 108 -7.38 3.70 16.49
C GLU A 108 -8.80 3.57 15.89
N ARG A 109 -8.93 2.68 14.91
CA ARG A 109 -10.22 2.36 14.30
C ARG A 109 -11.11 1.62 15.30
N VAL A 110 -12.42 1.79 15.14
CA VAL A 110 -13.41 1.19 16.04
C VAL A 110 -14.22 0.15 15.29
N ASP A 111 -14.29 -1.06 15.83
CA ASP A 111 -15.12 -2.14 15.31
C ASP A 111 -16.60 -1.84 15.45
N THR A 112 -17.35 -2.10 14.38
CA THR A 112 -18.80 -1.97 14.35
C THR A 112 -19.40 -2.80 13.22
N THR A 113 -20.71 -2.74 13.04
CA THR A 113 -21.35 -3.25 11.82
C THR A 113 -21.59 -2.12 10.84
N PHE A 114 -21.57 -2.43 9.54
CA PHE A 114 -21.78 -1.43 8.51
C PHE A 114 -23.12 -0.71 8.66
N GLY A 115 -24.17 -1.43 9.04
CA GLY A 115 -25.49 -0.89 9.30
C GLY A 115 -25.53 0.05 10.51
N ALA A 116 -24.83 -0.29 11.59
CA ALA A 116 -24.71 0.58 12.77
C ALA A 116 -23.96 1.87 12.43
N PHE A 117 -22.89 1.79 11.65
CA PHE A 117 -22.19 2.96 11.13
C PHE A 117 -23.11 3.84 10.26
N LEU A 118 -23.82 3.26 9.29
CA LEU A 118 -24.76 4.01 8.44
C LEU A 118 -25.87 4.69 9.26
N ASP A 119 -26.37 4.05 10.30
CA ASP A 119 -27.36 4.65 11.20
C ASP A 119 -26.76 5.78 12.04
N SER A 120 -25.49 5.67 12.46
CA SER A 120 -24.78 6.69 13.23
C SER A 120 -24.63 8.02 12.46
N LEU A 121 -24.54 7.97 11.13
CA LEU A 121 -24.41 9.14 10.26
C LEU A 121 -25.74 9.91 10.07
N LYS A 122 -26.87 9.28 10.38
CA LYS A 122 -28.21 9.93 10.34
C LYS A 122 -28.39 10.91 11.48
N GLU A 123 -27.65 10.72 12.58
CA GLU A 123 -27.67 11.62 13.72
C GLU A 123 -26.98 12.96 13.38
N GLU A 124 -27.49 14.05 13.96
CA GLU A 124 -26.80 15.33 13.85
C GLU A 124 -25.70 15.43 14.90
N LYS A 125 -24.46 15.41 14.41
CA LYS A 125 -23.23 15.50 15.21
C LYS A 125 -22.36 16.61 14.66
N ASP A 126 -21.43 17.08 15.49
CA ASP A 126 -20.38 18.01 15.07
C ASP A 126 -19.29 17.29 14.28
N GLU A 127 -19.05 16.02 14.62
CA GLU A 127 -18.05 15.15 14.02
C GLU A 127 -18.68 13.81 13.66
N TYR A 128 -18.20 13.23 12.56
CA TYR A 128 -18.67 11.96 12.03
C TYR A 128 -17.48 11.03 11.88
N ASP A 129 -17.71 9.74 12.10
CA ASP A 129 -16.72 8.72 11.78
C ASP A 129 -16.64 8.54 10.27
N TYR A 130 -15.54 7.97 9.79
CA TYR A 130 -15.26 7.76 8.38
C TYR A 130 -14.91 6.31 8.13
N LEU A 131 -15.52 5.72 7.10
CA LEU A 131 -15.19 4.36 6.68
C LEU A 131 -14.20 4.44 5.51
N THR A 132 -13.02 3.84 5.70
CA THR A 132 -12.15 3.41 4.60
C THR A 132 -11.85 1.92 4.80
N THR A 133 -12.03 1.12 3.76
CA THR A 133 -11.82 -0.34 3.84
C THR A 133 -10.39 -0.76 3.51
N GLN A 134 -9.43 0.09 3.85
CA GLN A 134 -8.00 -0.19 3.72
C GLN A 134 -7.45 -0.51 5.12
N TYR A 135 -7.57 -1.77 5.51
CA TYR A 135 -6.98 -2.28 6.74
C TYR A 135 -5.51 -2.66 6.47
N SER A 136 -4.66 -2.51 7.47
CA SER A 136 -3.33 -3.14 7.46
C SER A 136 -3.47 -4.61 7.82
N ASP A 137 -2.48 -5.44 7.45
CA ASP A 137 -2.48 -6.87 7.74
C ASP A 137 -2.65 -7.14 9.26
N ASP A 138 -2.10 -6.28 10.14
CA ASP A 138 -2.26 -6.35 11.61
C ASP A 138 -3.68 -5.95 12.12
N GLU A 139 -4.51 -5.36 11.24
CA GLU A 139 -5.87 -4.91 11.56
C GLU A 139 -6.94 -5.80 10.90
N ASP A 140 -6.56 -6.83 10.12
CA ASP A 140 -7.49 -7.73 9.44
C ASP A 140 -8.05 -8.87 10.32
N ASP A 141 -7.63 -8.93 11.60
CA ASP A 141 -8.10 -9.89 12.63
C ASP A 141 -9.54 -9.60 13.10
N LEU A 142 -10.51 -9.51 12.19
CA LEU A 142 -11.92 -9.59 12.54
C LEU A 142 -12.30 -11.06 12.74
N ASP A 143 -11.86 -11.63 13.87
CA ASP A 143 -12.23 -12.92 14.48
C ASP A 143 -12.98 -13.91 13.55
N ASP A 144 -12.26 -14.61 12.67
CA ASP A 144 -12.70 -15.95 12.22
C ASP A 144 -12.27 -16.97 13.30
N ASP A 145 -12.96 -16.89 14.44
CA ASP A 145 -12.72 -17.60 15.71
C ASP A 145 -13.01 -19.13 15.65
N ASP A 146 -12.74 -19.76 14.50
CA ASP A 146 -12.92 -21.21 14.27
C ASP A 146 -11.57 -21.90 13.92
N GLU A 147 -10.53 -21.62 14.70
CA GLU A 147 -9.27 -22.39 14.67
C GLU A 147 -9.36 -23.64 15.56
N ASP A 148 -9.76 -24.77 14.98
CA ASP A 148 -9.31 -26.09 15.43
C ASP A 148 -8.83 -26.94 14.24
N ASP A 149 -7.68 -27.59 14.47
CA ASP A 149 -7.01 -28.71 13.80
C ASP A 149 -6.27 -28.54 12.44
N GLU A 150 -5.05 -29.10 12.46
CA GLU A 150 -4.02 -29.28 11.43
C GLU A 150 -4.49 -30.24 10.30
N ASP A 151 -4.81 -29.73 9.10
CA ASP A 151 -4.93 -30.56 7.88
C ASP A 151 -4.28 -29.85 6.68
N TYR A 152 -3.56 -30.62 5.84
CA TYR A 152 -2.79 -30.09 4.69
C TYR A 152 -3.66 -29.53 3.56
N ASP A 153 -4.98 -29.79 3.58
CA ASP A 153 -5.95 -29.20 2.64
C ASP A 153 -6.39 -27.78 3.05
N LYS A 154 -6.10 -27.33 4.29
CA LYS A 154 -6.45 -25.99 4.80
C LYS A 154 -5.62 -24.88 4.14
N GLU A 155 -4.33 -25.07 3.89
CA GLU A 155 -3.44 -24.04 3.30
C GLU A 155 -3.94 -23.43 1.97
N LYS A 156 -4.65 -24.22 1.14
CA LYS A 156 -5.23 -23.72 -0.12
C LYS A 156 -6.56 -23.01 0.06
N GLU A 157 -7.32 -23.41 1.07
CA GLU A 157 -8.56 -22.76 1.49
C GLU A 157 -8.24 -21.44 2.20
N ASP A 158 -7.22 -21.43 3.05
CA ASP A 158 -6.67 -20.26 3.76
C ASP A 158 -6.15 -19.20 2.78
N GLN A 159 -5.29 -19.56 1.81
CA GLN A 159 -4.84 -18.60 0.77
C GLN A 159 -5.98 -18.06 -0.10
N HIS A 160 -7.00 -18.89 -0.36
CA HIS A 160 -8.16 -18.45 -1.11
C HIS A 160 -9.01 -17.47 -0.30
N ASN A 161 -9.12 -17.71 1.01
CA ASN A 161 -9.79 -16.85 1.97
C ASN A 161 -9.02 -15.54 2.20
N GLU A 162 -7.69 -15.57 2.28
CA GLU A 162 -6.82 -14.37 2.34
C GLU A 162 -6.96 -13.49 1.10
N ILE A 163 -6.96 -14.08 -0.10
CA ILE A 163 -7.16 -13.30 -1.33
C ILE A 163 -8.58 -12.74 -1.37
N ALA A 164 -9.58 -13.54 -0.99
CA ALA A 164 -10.96 -13.07 -0.91
C ALA A 164 -11.09 -11.95 0.12
N SER A 165 -10.38 -12.03 1.25
CA SER A 165 -10.47 -11.05 2.32
C SER A 165 -9.74 -9.75 2.02
N GLY A 166 -8.48 -9.83 1.61
CA GLY A 166 -7.67 -8.67 1.25
C GLY A 166 -8.16 -7.99 -0.04
N THR A 167 -8.56 -8.75 -1.07
CA THR A 167 -9.03 -8.15 -2.34
C THR A 167 -10.44 -7.58 -2.22
N PHE A 168 -11.31 -8.24 -1.44
CA PHE A 168 -12.70 -7.85 -1.24
C PHE A 168 -13.00 -7.74 0.27
N PRO A 169 -12.50 -6.67 0.93
CA PRO A 169 -12.75 -6.43 2.35
C PRO A 169 -14.23 -6.15 2.62
N GLN A 170 -14.68 -6.31 3.86
CA GLN A 170 -16.03 -5.89 4.22
C GLN A 170 -16.14 -4.34 4.19
N PRO A 171 -17.29 -3.78 3.75
CA PRO A 171 -18.52 -4.45 3.34
C PRO A 171 -18.58 -4.76 1.83
N ILE A 172 -17.49 -4.59 1.06
CA ILE A 172 -17.48 -4.91 -0.37
C ILE A 172 -17.88 -6.36 -0.59
N ARG A 173 -17.33 -7.30 0.19
CA ARG A 173 -17.64 -8.73 0.09
C ARG A 173 -19.15 -9.00 0.15
N ALA A 174 -19.83 -8.45 1.15
CA ALA A 174 -21.28 -8.58 1.31
C ALA A 174 -22.11 -7.82 0.26
N LEU A 175 -21.50 -6.88 -0.49
CA LEU A 175 -22.16 -6.12 -1.55
C LEU A 175 -21.94 -6.71 -2.95
N LEU A 176 -21.03 -7.67 -3.10
CA LEU A 176 -20.71 -8.27 -4.40
C LEU A 176 -21.89 -9.10 -4.92
N THR A 177 -22.27 -8.85 -6.15
CA THR A 177 -23.22 -9.66 -6.92
C THR A 177 -22.69 -9.85 -8.34
N LYS A 178 -23.34 -10.69 -9.15
CA LYS A 178 -22.98 -10.93 -10.56
C LYS A 178 -22.99 -9.66 -11.42
N GLU A 179 -23.73 -8.61 -11.04
CA GLU A 179 -23.77 -7.31 -11.73
C GLU A 179 -22.64 -6.35 -11.33
N VAL A 180 -21.87 -6.66 -10.29
CA VAL A 180 -20.73 -5.85 -9.84
C VAL A 180 -19.47 -6.38 -10.51
N PRO A 181 -18.87 -5.69 -11.49
CA PRO A 181 -17.72 -6.23 -12.20
C PRO A 181 -16.49 -6.30 -11.27
N MET A 182 -15.83 -7.46 -11.23
CA MET A 182 -14.51 -7.63 -10.59
C MET A 182 -13.51 -6.58 -11.11
N ARG A 183 -13.53 -6.31 -12.41
CA ARG A 183 -12.66 -5.34 -13.07
C ARG A 183 -13.45 -4.57 -14.11
N PRO A 184 -13.59 -3.24 -13.96
CA PRO A 184 -14.21 -2.41 -14.98
C PRO A 184 -13.48 -2.54 -16.32
N GLU A 185 -14.22 -2.67 -17.42
CA GLU A 185 -13.68 -3.00 -18.74
C GLU A 185 -12.57 -2.03 -19.17
N VAL A 186 -12.72 -0.74 -18.81
CA VAL A 186 -11.75 0.32 -19.15
C VAL A 186 -10.33 0.04 -18.63
N MET A 187 -10.20 -0.73 -17.55
CA MET A 187 -8.93 -1.08 -16.92
C MET A 187 -8.24 -2.27 -17.60
N GLY A 188 -8.90 -2.90 -18.58
CA GLY A 188 -8.26 -3.81 -19.53
C GLY A 188 -7.74 -5.09 -18.87
N ASN A 189 -6.42 -5.25 -18.84
CA ASN A 189 -5.74 -6.46 -18.34
C ASN A 189 -4.92 -6.20 -17.07
N LEU A 190 -5.19 -5.09 -16.35
CA LEU A 190 -4.57 -4.87 -15.04
C LEU A 190 -5.13 -5.87 -14.02
N VAL A 191 -4.28 -6.36 -13.13
CA VAL A 191 -4.67 -7.26 -12.04
C VAL A 191 -5.18 -6.41 -10.88
N LEU A 192 -6.41 -6.70 -10.46
CA LEU A 192 -7.03 -6.07 -9.30
C LEU A 192 -6.22 -6.46 -8.07
N GLN A 193 -5.87 -5.47 -7.26
CA GLN A 193 -5.27 -5.66 -5.94
C GLN A 193 -6.35 -5.61 -4.87
N GLN A 194 -7.24 -4.60 -4.90
CA GLN A 194 -8.30 -4.46 -3.90
C GLN A 194 -9.46 -3.61 -4.41
N MET A 195 -10.67 -3.90 -3.92
CA MET A 195 -11.83 -3.03 -4.04
C MET A 195 -12.09 -2.35 -2.70
N ASN A 196 -12.26 -1.03 -2.74
CA ASN A 196 -12.39 -0.21 -1.54
C ASN A 196 -13.65 0.65 -1.59
N ILE A 197 -14.37 0.79 -0.48
CA ILE A 197 -15.46 1.76 -0.34
C ILE A 197 -15.12 2.80 0.72
N TRP A 198 -15.23 4.07 0.33
CA TRP A 198 -14.95 5.21 1.21
C TRP A 198 -16.23 6.00 1.44
N LEU A 199 -16.68 6.05 2.69
CA LEU A 199 -18.00 6.59 3.05
C LEU A 199 -17.91 7.49 4.27
N GLY A 200 -18.48 8.69 4.17
CA GLY A 200 -18.54 9.61 5.29
C GLY A 200 -19.53 10.75 5.11
N LYS A 201 -19.54 11.64 6.09
CA LYS A 201 -20.39 12.83 6.15
C LYS A 201 -19.55 14.04 6.52
N SER A 202 -19.69 15.12 5.76
CA SER A 202 -18.97 16.37 6.03
C SER A 202 -19.82 17.61 5.74
N LYS A 203 -19.89 18.52 6.72
CA LYS A 203 -20.61 19.81 6.61
C LYS A 203 -19.84 20.86 5.82
N ALA A 204 -18.51 20.88 5.95
CA ALA A 204 -17.65 21.95 5.40
C ALA A 204 -16.54 21.45 4.46
N GLY A 205 -16.46 20.13 4.24
CA GLY A 205 -15.35 19.49 3.54
C GLY A 205 -14.39 18.83 4.53
N THR A 206 -13.99 17.58 4.28
CA THR A 206 -12.95 16.88 5.05
C THR A 206 -11.81 16.43 4.14
N SER A 207 -10.56 16.66 4.56
CA SER A 207 -9.36 16.36 3.78
C SER A 207 -8.73 15.03 4.19
N SER A 208 -8.15 14.32 3.22
CA SER A 208 -7.32 13.12 3.43
C SER A 208 -5.86 13.44 3.78
N GLY A 209 -5.44 14.72 3.75
CA GLY A 209 -4.02 15.07 3.70
C GLY A 209 -3.37 14.73 2.35
N LEU A 210 -2.20 15.30 2.10
CA LEU A 210 -1.44 15.07 0.87
C LEU A 210 -0.61 13.80 1.01
N HIS A 211 -0.84 12.80 0.17
CA HIS A 211 -0.15 11.52 0.20
C HIS A 211 -0.13 10.88 -1.19
N HIS A 212 0.47 9.70 -1.35
CA HIS A 212 0.28 8.88 -2.54
C HIS A 212 0.07 7.41 -2.19
N ASP A 213 -0.55 6.68 -3.11
CA ASP A 213 -0.79 5.25 -3.00
C ASP A 213 0.23 4.46 -3.84
N PHE A 214 0.50 3.22 -3.45
CA PHE A 214 1.37 2.30 -4.18
C PHE A 214 0.67 1.57 -5.35
N HIS A 215 -0.64 1.78 -5.51
CA HIS A 215 -1.48 1.14 -6.52
C HIS A 215 -2.02 2.12 -7.56
N ASP A 216 -2.35 1.60 -8.75
CA ASP A 216 -3.18 2.33 -9.71
C ASP A 216 -4.63 2.36 -9.20
N ASN A 217 -5.23 3.53 -9.07
CA ASN A 217 -6.57 3.70 -8.52
C ASN A 217 -7.55 4.17 -9.61
N LEU A 218 -8.60 3.39 -9.86
CA LEU A 218 -9.81 3.88 -10.52
C LEU A 218 -10.81 4.31 -9.45
N TYR A 219 -10.83 5.63 -9.20
CA TYR A 219 -11.73 6.28 -8.26
C TYR A 219 -13.09 6.53 -8.90
N VAL A 220 -14.16 5.96 -8.35
CA VAL A 220 -15.54 6.09 -8.83
C VAL A 220 -16.36 6.86 -7.80
N LEU A 221 -16.77 8.10 -8.10
CA LEU A 221 -17.57 8.89 -7.17
C LEU A 221 -19.05 8.50 -7.26
N LEU A 222 -19.60 7.88 -6.22
CA LEU A 222 -20.98 7.40 -6.19
C LEU A 222 -21.97 8.45 -5.67
N LYS A 223 -21.56 9.25 -4.66
CA LYS A 223 -22.38 10.31 -4.05
C LYS A 223 -21.51 11.44 -3.50
N GLY A 224 -22.04 12.67 -3.51
CA GLY A 224 -21.34 13.88 -3.05
C GLY A 224 -20.44 14.51 -4.12
N ARG A 225 -19.46 15.30 -3.66
CA ARG A 225 -18.44 15.96 -4.49
C ARG A 225 -17.07 15.76 -3.86
N LYS A 226 -16.05 15.54 -4.69
CA LYS A 226 -14.65 15.47 -4.24
C LYS A 226 -13.82 16.49 -5.01
N ARG A 227 -12.87 17.14 -4.34
CA ARG A 227 -11.83 17.94 -4.98
C ARG A 227 -10.48 17.27 -4.75
N PHE A 228 -9.76 17.00 -5.82
CA PHE A 228 -8.39 16.48 -5.77
C PHE A 228 -7.40 17.58 -6.12
N VAL A 229 -6.29 17.63 -5.38
CA VAL A 229 -5.07 18.35 -5.76
C VAL A 229 -4.01 17.31 -6.09
N LEU A 230 -3.52 17.26 -7.33
CA LEU A 230 -2.62 16.20 -7.81
C LEU A 230 -1.24 16.71 -8.21
N TYR A 231 -0.19 16.09 -7.70
CA TYR A 231 1.21 16.30 -8.10
C TYR A 231 1.81 15.01 -8.68
N PRO A 232 2.68 15.11 -9.70
CA PRO A 232 3.34 13.92 -10.27
C PRO A 232 4.36 13.33 -9.27
N PRO A 233 4.73 12.04 -9.40
CA PRO A 233 5.71 11.39 -8.52
C PRO A 233 7.06 12.14 -8.43
N SER A 234 7.47 12.83 -9.50
CA SER A 234 8.71 13.63 -9.51
C SER A 234 8.70 14.81 -8.54
N ALA A 235 7.53 15.22 -8.04
CA ALA A 235 7.40 16.29 -7.06
C ALA A 235 7.82 15.85 -5.65
N VAL A 236 8.03 14.55 -5.39
CA VAL A 236 8.34 14.02 -4.05
C VAL A 236 9.46 14.75 -3.32
N HIS A 237 10.49 15.20 -4.03
CA HIS A 237 11.63 15.94 -3.46
C HIS A 237 11.28 17.35 -2.97
N HIS A 238 10.02 17.77 -3.12
CA HIS A 238 9.49 19.09 -2.79
C HIS A 238 8.19 19.01 -1.99
N LEU A 239 7.74 17.81 -1.60
CA LEU A 239 6.49 17.58 -0.87
C LEU A 239 6.73 17.03 0.54
N ASP A 240 7.95 17.12 1.08
CA ASP A 240 8.30 16.83 2.48
C ASP A 240 7.62 15.57 3.03
N THR A 241 7.87 14.41 2.41
CA THR A 241 7.29 13.14 2.86
C THR A 241 7.91 12.65 4.17
N TYR A 242 7.13 11.94 5.00
CA TYR A 242 7.65 11.26 6.20
C TYR A 242 8.77 10.27 5.83
N GLY A 243 8.57 9.50 4.75
CA GLY A 243 9.60 8.60 4.25
C GLY A 243 10.70 9.30 3.46
N LYS A 244 11.90 8.74 3.55
CA LYS A 244 13.04 9.12 2.68
C LYS A 244 13.01 8.30 1.40
N VAL A 245 12.98 8.96 0.24
CA VAL A 245 12.94 8.30 -1.06
C VAL A 245 14.24 7.53 -1.30
N LYS A 246 14.14 6.21 -1.47
CA LYS A 246 15.23 5.34 -1.89
C LYS A 246 15.36 5.31 -3.41
N LYS A 247 14.23 5.16 -4.11
CA LYS A 247 14.20 5.03 -5.57
C LYS A 247 12.86 5.44 -6.16
N ILE A 248 12.87 5.91 -7.39
CA ILE A 248 11.67 6.06 -8.23
C ILE A 248 11.80 5.10 -9.40
N HIS A 249 10.90 4.12 -9.50
CA HIS A 249 10.87 3.15 -10.58
C HIS A 249 10.48 3.82 -11.91
N THR A 250 10.79 3.17 -13.03
CA THR A 250 10.56 3.74 -14.36
C THR A 250 9.09 3.98 -14.70
N ASN A 251 8.16 3.35 -13.97
CA ASN A 251 6.72 3.56 -14.07
C ASN A 251 6.18 4.60 -13.07
N GLY A 252 7.05 5.27 -12.32
CA GLY A 252 6.71 6.32 -11.37
C GLY A 252 6.50 5.86 -9.93
N LEU A 253 6.46 4.56 -9.65
CA LEU A 253 6.34 4.03 -8.29
C LEU A 253 7.52 4.50 -7.43
N ILE A 254 7.23 5.08 -6.28
CA ILE A 254 8.23 5.54 -5.31
C ILE A 254 8.46 4.45 -4.28
N ALA A 255 9.72 4.07 -4.09
CA ALA A 255 10.18 3.22 -3.01
C ALA A 255 10.88 4.09 -1.95
N TYR A 256 10.52 3.87 -0.69
CA TYR A 256 11.12 4.53 0.47
C TYR A 256 12.23 3.66 1.07
N LYS A 257 13.12 4.27 1.84
CA LYS A 257 14.00 3.54 2.76
C LYS A 257 13.15 2.95 3.88
N GLN A 258 13.39 1.70 4.25
CA GLN A 258 12.75 1.08 5.41
C GLN A 258 13.34 1.63 6.71
N PRO A 259 12.58 1.61 7.83
CA PRO A 259 13.13 1.92 9.15
C PRO A 259 14.36 1.03 9.45
N GLY A 260 15.43 1.63 9.96
CA GLY A 260 16.69 0.92 10.25
C GLY A 260 17.69 0.85 9.07
N GLU A 261 17.34 1.32 7.87
CA GLU A 261 18.31 1.54 6.79
C GLU A 261 19.14 2.82 7.04
N ASP A 262 20.13 2.75 7.94
CA ASP A 262 21.07 3.85 8.23
C ASP A 262 21.97 4.19 7.03
N GLU A 263 22.41 5.45 6.94
CA GLU A 263 23.22 5.95 5.80
C GLU A 263 24.70 5.54 5.84
N GLU A 264 25.15 4.84 6.89
CA GLU A 264 26.59 4.62 7.15
C GLU A 264 27.09 3.16 7.04
N ASP A 265 26.21 2.15 6.93
CA ASP A 265 26.62 0.74 6.81
C ASP A 265 26.22 0.14 5.44
N ASP A 266 26.98 0.49 4.40
CA ASP A 266 26.88 -0.01 3.01
C ASP A 266 27.26 -1.52 2.86
N ASP A 267 27.53 -2.24 3.96
CA ASP A 267 28.10 -3.59 3.89
C ASP A 267 27.05 -4.73 3.88
N ASP A 268 25.78 -4.46 4.22
CA ASP A 268 24.67 -5.45 4.19
C ASP A 268 23.58 -5.13 3.15
N GLU A 269 23.98 -4.76 1.93
CA GLU A 269 23.07 -4.53 0.79
C GLU A 269 22.13 -5.74 0.50
N GLU A 270 22.49 -6.96 0.91
CA GLU A 270 21.76 -8.19 0.54
C GLU A 270 20.49 -8.44 1.36
N ALA A 271 20.47 -8.16 2.67
CA ALA A 271 19.27 -8.33 3.51
C ALA A 271 18.18 -7.33 3.12
N ASN A 272 18.60 -6.12 2.75
CA ASN A 272 17.73 -5.04 2.31
C ASN A 272 17.08 -5.28 0.92
N GLU A 273 17.55 -6.24 0.10
CA GLU A 273 16.90 -6.52 -1.19
C GLU A 273 15.54 -7.22 -1.02
N ALA A 274 15.35 -8.01 0.03
CA ALA A 274 14.14 -8.82 0.24
C ALA A 274 12.87 -7.97 0.43
N ASP A 275 12.98 -6.87 1.19
CA ASP A 275 11.88 -5.98 1.56
C ASP A 275 11.68 -4.81 0.59
N GLN A 276 12.40 -4.80 -0.53
CA GLN A 276 12.24 -3.78 -1.55
C GLN A 276 10.98 -4.01 -2.37
N ILE A 277 10.20 -2.93 -2.54
CA ILE A 277 9.08 -2.92 -3.46
C ILE A 277 9.58 -2.93 -4.91
N ARG A 278 9.01 -3.82 -5.71
CA ARG A 278 9.24 -3.93 -7.16
C ARG A 278 8.41 -2.89 -7.91
N ALA A 279 8.77 -2.66 -9.16
CA ALA A 279 8.01 -1.74 -10.02
C ALA A 279 6.54 -2.17 -10.21
N ASP A 280 6.21 -3.45 -10.08
CA ASP A 280 4.83 -3.97 -10.17
C ASP A 280 4.06 -3.92 -8.84
N GLY A 281 4.65 -3.33 -7.79
CA GLY A 281 4.02 -3.07 -6.50
C GLY A 281 4.14 -4.21 -5.47
N LEU A 282 4.70 -5.37 -5.84
CA LEU A 282 4.98 -6.45 -4.91
C LEU A 282 6.33 -6.25 -4.20
N VAL A 283 6.44 -6.70 -2.96
CA VAL A 283 7.73 -6.85 -2.29
C VAL A 283 8.51 -8.01 -2.94
N GLU A 284 9.84 -7.92 -3.01
CA GLU A 284 10.68 -8.93 -3.67
C GLU A 284 10.53 -10.33 -3.07
N ARG A 285 10.44 -10.44 -1.75
CA ARG A 285 10.17 -11.70 -1.03
C ARG A 285 8.83 -12.32 -1.46
N ASP A 286 7.75 -11.56 -1.41
CA ASP A 286 6.40 -12.05 -1.74
C ASP A 286 6.33 -12.45 -3.22
N ALA A 287 6.95 -11.66 -4.10
CA ALA A 287 7.02 -11.99 -5.51
C ALA A 287 7.81 -13.29 -5.77
N ALA A 288 8.86 -13.56 -5.01
CA ALA A 288 9.59 -14.83 -5.09
C ALA A 288 8.72 -16.01 -4.63
N ALA A 289 8.04 -15.88 -3.48
CA ALA A 289 7.14 -16.90 -2.95
C ALA A 289 5.98 -17.22 -3.91
N LEU A 290 5.27 -16.20 -4.37
CA LEU A 290 4.17 -16.34 -5.35
C LEU A 290 4.65 -16.93 -6.68
N LYS A 291 5.89 -16.62 -7.09
CA LYS A 291 6.44 -17.19 -8.32
C LYS A 291 6.73 -18.69 -8.19
N VAL A 292 7.19 -19.14 -7.03
CA VAL A 292 7.38 -20.58 -6.75
C VAL A 292 6.03 -21.30 -6.87
N GLN A 293 5.01 -20.83 -6.15
CA GLN A 293 3.65 -21.40 -6.20
C GLN A 293 3.08 -21.43 -7.64
N ALA A 294 3.23 -20.33 -8.39
CA ALA A 294 2.78 -20.24 -9.77
C ALA A 294 3.44 -21.28 -10.70
N LEU A 295 4.70 -21.63 -10.43
CA LEU A 295 5.45 -22.60 -11.22
C LEU A 295 5.12 -24.04 -10.80
N GLU A 296 4.88 -24.30 -9.52
CA GLU A 296 4.37 -25.59 -9.01
C GLU A 296 3.02 -25.94 -9.65
N GLU A 297 2.03 -25.04 -9.57
CA GLU A 297 0.71 -25.27 -10.15
C GLU A 297 0.79 -25.49 -11.67
N LYS A 298 1.74 -24.80 -12.32
CA LYS A 298 2.01 -24.99 -13.74
C LYS A 298 2.61 -26.38 -14.01
N MET A 299 3.53 -26.86 -13.18
CA MET A 299 4.09 -28.21 -13.26
C MET A 299 3.02 -29.28 -13.05
N ASP A 300 2.14 -29.11 -12.06
CA ASP A 300 1.00 -30.01 -11.81
C ASP A 300 0.09 -30.11 -13.06
N LYS A 301 -0.18 -28.98 -13.72
CA LYS A 301 -0.92 -28.95 -15.00
C LYS A 301 -0.19 -29.72 -16.11
N PHE A 302 1.15 -29.72 -16.16
CA PHE A 302 1.92 -30.53 -17.11
C PHE A 302 1.77 -32.03 -16.81
N GLU A 303 1.84 -32.42 -15.53
CA GLU A 303 1.67 -33.81 -15.09
C GLU A 303 0.26 -34.32 -15.40
N ALA A 304 -0.77 -33.57 -15.02
CA ALA A 304 -2.17 -33.91 -15.25
C ALA A 304 -2.50 -34.06 -16.75
N THR A 305 -1.88 -33.26 -17.61
CA THR A 305 -2.13 -33.31 -19.06
C THR A 305 -1.22 -34.28 -19.82
N GLY A 306 -0.22 -34.86 -19.16
CA GLY A 306 0.80 -35.71 -19.77
C GLY A 306 1.64 -35.01 -20.85
N LYS A 307 1.60 -33.67 -20.91
CA LYS A 307 2.39 -32.88 -21.86
C LYS A 307 3.81 -32.79 -21.32
N THR A 308 4.80 -32.87 -22.20
CA THR A 308 6.22 -32.74 -21.82
C THR A 308 6.90 -31.56 -22.51
N LYS A 309 6.27 -31.01 -23.56
CA LYS A 309 6.84 -29.91 -24.33
C LYS A 309 6.84 -28.61 -23.52
N GLY A 310 8.03 -28.21 -23.06
CA GLY A 310 8.23 -26.98 -22.29
C GLY A 310 8.40 -27.20 -20.79
N LEU A 311 8.26 -28.45 -20.30
CA LEU A 311 8.44 -28.79 -18.90
C LEU A 311 9.85 -28.45 -18.41
N ASP A 312 10.90 -28.78 -19.17
CA ASP A 312 12.30 -28.46 -18.84
C ASP A 312 12.51 -26.95 -18.59
N LYS A 313 11.80 -26.09 -19.34
CA LYS A 313 11.88 -24.64 -19.16
C LYS A 313 11.22 -24.21 -17.85
N VAL A 314 10.06 -24.78 -17.53
CA VAL A 314 9.34 -24.50 -16.29
C VAL A 314 10.14 -24.99 -15.08
N GLN A 315 10.72 -26.18 -15.14
CA GLN A 315 11.58 -26.72 -14.08
C GLN A 315 12.83 -25.85 -13.84
N LYS A 316 13.42 -25.31 -14.92
CA LYS A 316 14.54 -24.36 -14.80
C LYS A 316 14.10 -23.05 -14.15
N GLU A 317 12.98 -22.47 -14.60
CA GLU A 317 12.40 -21.26 -13.98
C GLU A 317 12.04 -21.50 -12.51
N TYR A 318 11.57 -22.70 -12.17
CA TYR A 318 11.25 -23.11 -10.79
C TYR A 318 12.50 -23.16 -9.92
N GLY A 319 13.58 -23.80 -10.39
CA GLY A 319 14.85 -23.81 -9.66
C GLY A 319 15.40 -22.40 -9.40
N GLU A 320 15.32 -21.51 -10.38
CA GLU A 320 15.72 -20.10 -10.24
C GLU A 320 14.83 -19.33 -9.24
N ALA A 321 13.52 -19.60 -9.22
CA ALA A 321 12.59 -18.99 -8.28
C ALA A 321 12.81 -19.47 -6.84
N VAL A 322 13.04 -20.77 -6.65
CA VAL A 322 13.35 -21.37 -5.34
C VAL A 322 14.68 -20.83 -4.80
N GLU A 323 15.71 -20.74 -5.63
CA GLU A 323 17.00 -20.15 -5.23
C GLU A 323 16.83 -18.69 -4.76
N ARG A 324 16.02 -17.90 -5.48
CA ARG A 324 15.68 -16.52 -5.08
C ARG A 324 14.91 -16.47 -3.76
N LEU A 325 13.91 -17.34 -3.56
CA LEU A 325 13.16 -17.39 -2.31
C LEU A 325 14.04 -17.80 -1.13
N MET A 326 14.88 -18.82 -1.31
CA MET A 326 15.83 -19.28 -0.29
C MET A 326 16.80 -18.17 0.11
N LYS A 327 17.30 -17.37 -0.86
CA LYS A 327 18.14 -16.19 -0.58
C LYS A 327 17.45 -15.24 0.42
N TYR A 328 16.17 -14.96 0.22
CA TYR A 328 15.41 -14.05 1.09
C TYR A 328 15.02 -14.67 2.43
N GLN A 329 14.79 -15.98 2.49
CA GLN A 329 14.54 -16.67 3.77
C GLN A 329 15.82 -16.78 4.63
N THR A 330 16.99 -16.98 4.02
CA THR A 330 18.25 -17.01 4.78
C THR A 330 18.68 -15.64 5.29
N ALA A 331 18.22 -14.56 4.68
CA ALA A 331 18.47 -13.20 5.15
C ALA A 331 17.77 -12.90 6.49
N ASP A 332 16.65 -13.59 6.77
CA ASP A 332 15.86 -13.45 8.01
C ASP A 332 16.50 -14.18 9.21
N PHE A 333 17.26 -15.25 8.94
CA PHE A 333 17.96 -16.04 9.97
C PHE A 333 19.39 -15.56 10.27
N GLY A 334 19.86 -14.52 9.58
CA GLY A 334 21.23 -13.99 9.72
C GLY A 334 21.56 -13.35 11.08
N GLU A 335 20.58 -13.20 11.99
CA GLU A 335 20.78 -12.63 13.32
C GLU A 335 20.85 -13.68 14.46
N LEU A 336 20.72 -14.98 14.15
CA LEU A 336 21.11 -16.05 15.07
C LEU A 336 22.49 -16.54 14.69
N GLY A 337 23.47 -16.08 15.46
CA GLY A 337 24.91 -16.19 15.20
C GLY A 337 25.37 -17.49 14.55
N GLU A 338 26.30 -17.33 13.62
CA GLU A 338 27.13 -18.38 13.01
C GLU A 338 28.01 -19.09 14.04
N ASP A 339 27.43 -19.73 15.06
CA ASP A 339 28.13 -20.53 16.07
C ASP A 339 27.28 -21.76 16.39
N ASP A 340 27.20 -22.75 15.48
CA ASP A 340 27.09 -24.19 15.79
C ASP A 340 26.74 -25.06 14.56
N PHE A 341 27.35 -24.81 13.41
CA PHE A 341 27.32 -25.83 12.35
C PHE A 341 28.67 -26.02 11.69
N ASP A 342 29.64 -26.48 12.47
CA ASP A 342 30.75 -27.25 11.93
C ASP A 342 31.13 -28.44 12.83
N GLU A 343 31.33 -29.57 12.13
CA GLU A 343 31.98 -30.82 12.51
C GLU A 343 31.19 -31.98 13.17
N ALA A 344 31.05 -33.02 12.33
CA ALA A 344 31.50 -34.39 12.60
C ALA A 344 30.43 -35.47 12.83
N ASP A 345 29.91 -35.94 11.71
CA ASP A 345 29.86 -37.35 11.34
C ASP A 345 30.82 -38.29 12.12
N GLY A 346 30.23 -39.26 12.85
CA GLY A 346 30.96 -40.33 13.56
C GLY A 346 30.06 -41.44 14.11
N GLU A 347 29.95 -42.52 13.33
CA GLU A 347 29.71 -43.94 13.69
C GLU A 347 28.97 -44.34 14.99
N LEU A 348 27.85 -45.05 14.77
CA LEU A 348 27.50 -46.40 15.26
C LEU A 348 27.68 -46.81 16.74
N ASP A 349 26.54 -47.30 17.26
CA ASP A 349 26.33 -48.50 18.10
C ASP A 349 25.91 -48.27 19.57
N GLY A 350 24.97 -49.12 20.00
CA GLY A 350 24.88 -49.53 21.41
C GLY A 350 23.66 -49.06 22.20
N ARG A 351 22.61 -49.90 22.15
CA ARG A 351 21.63 -50.21 23.22
C ARG A 351 21.93 -49.61 24.61
N ASP A 352 20.92 -49.05 25.29
CA ASP A 352 20.11 -49.76 26.31
C ASP A 352 19.18 -48.81 27.10
N THR A 353 17.89 -49.15 27.06
CA THR A 353 16.91 -49.20 28.15
C THR A 353 16.78 -48.12 29.25
N LYS A 354 15.51 -47.68 29.43
CA LYS A 354 14.68 -47.72 30.67
C LYS A 354 14.59 -46.50 31.61
N THR A 355 13.36 -45.94 31.62
CA THR A 355 12.43 -45.69 32.75
C THR A 355 12.59 -44.54 33.77
N ALA A 356 11.39 -43.99 34.09
CA ALA A 356 10.91 -43.28 35.30
C ALA A 356 11.17 -41.75 35.31
N LYS A 357 10.17 -40.85 35.30
CA LYS A 357 8.92 -40.61 36.08
C LYS A 357 9.15 -39.93 37.45
N ALA A 358 8.54 -38.74 37.58
CA ALA A 358 7.91 -38.08 38.74
C ALA A 358 8.69 -37.04 39.60
N GLY A 359 7.97 -35.94 39.89
CA GLY A 359 7.91 -35.23 41.20
C GLY A 359 8.53 -33.84 41.20
N ALA A 360 7.75 -32.75 41.26
CA ALA A 360 7.17 -32.08 42.45
C ALA A 360 8.09 -30.94 42.96
N GLU A 361 7.72 -29.66 42.79
CA GLU A 361 6.99 -28.74 43.71
C GLU A 361 7.92 -27.87 44.60
N ASP A 362 7.54 -26.60 44.73
CA ASP A 362 7.92 -25.56 45.72
C ASP A 362 9.38 -25.00 45.67
N ASP A 363 9.70 -23.71 45.88
CA ASP A 363 9.12 -22.67 46.75
C ASP A 363 9.58 -21.21 46.35
N GLN A 364 8.64 -20.24 46.38
CA GLN A 364 8.62 -18.89 47.01
C GLN A 364 9.80 -17.87 46.97
N ASP A 365 9.41 -16.65 46.55
CA ASP A 365 9.63 -15.28 47.07
C ASP A 365 11.04 -14.71 47.39
N SER A 366 11.32 -13.55 46.77
CA SER A 366 11.67 -12.32 47.50
C SER A 366 11.49 -11.05 46.65
N ASP A 367 10.71 -10.11 47.21
CA ASP A 367 10.48 -8.72 46.80
C ASP A 367 11.76 -7.84 46.72
N ALA A 368 11.75 -6.81 45.84
CA ALA A 368 11.68 -5.39 46.24
C ALA A 368 12.13 -4.42 45.12
N ASN A 369 11.20 -3.51 44.76
CA ASN A 369 11.29 -2.08 44.46
C ASN A 369 12.52 -1.49 43.72
N ASP A 370 12.25 -0.73 42.65
CA ASP A 370 12.49 0.72 42.64
C ASP A 370 11.61 1.37 41.55
N ASP A 371 10.69 2.22 42.01
CA ASP A 371 9.70 2.99 41.27
C ASP A 371 9.78 4.39 41.88
N ASP A 372 10.48 5.33 41.23
CA ASP A 372 10.70 6.71 41.72
C ASP A 372 11.18 7.65 40.58
N SER A 373 10.40 7.80 39.50
CA SER A 373 10.62 8.89 38.51
C SER A 373 9.40 9.76 38.18
N ASP A 374 8.22 9.48 38.72
CA ASP A 374 7.00 10.19 38.32
C ASP A 374 6.63 11.39 39.21
N ALA A 375 7.39 11.65 40.28
CA ALA A 375 7.08 12.75 41.20
C ALA A 375 7.62 14.12 40.75
N ASP A 376 8.73 14.16 40.00
CA ASP A 376 9.35 15.43 39.54
C ASP A 376 8.65 16.01 38.30
N LEU A 377 8.00 15.16 37.49
CA LEU A 377 7.29 15.55 36.26
C LEU A 377 5.97 16.28 36.56
N LEU A 378 5.28 15.86 37.62
CA LEU A 378 4.02 16.50 38.06
C LEU A 378 4.26 17.89 38.68
N GLU A 379 5.39 18.11 39.36
CA GLU A 379 5.71 19.43 39.95
C GLU A 379 6.15 20.46 38.89
N ALA A 380 6.73 20.01 37.77
CA ALA A 380 7.12 20.88 36.65
C ALA A 380 5.90 21.35 35.83
N LEU A 381 4.91 20.47 35.61
CA LEU A 381 3.69 20.79 34.86
C LEU A 381 2.76 21.75 35.63
N GLU A 382 2.72 21.68 36.96
CA GLU A 382 1.89 22.56 37.78
C GLU A 382 2.43 24.00 37.85
N LYS A 383 3.76 24.18 37.71
CA LYS A 383 4.41 25.50 37.63
C LYS A 383 4.19 26.19 36.28
N ALA A 384 4.03 25.44 35.19
CA ALA A 384 3.76 25.98 33.86
C ALA A 384 2.31 26.48 33.68
N GLN A 385 1.33 25.91 34.40
CA GLN A 385 -0.08 26.31 34.29
C GLN A 385 -0.47 27.59 35.06
N ASN A 386 0.34 28.07 35.99
CA ASN A 386 -0.02 29.20 36.87
C ASN A 386 0.61 30.56 36.52
N GLY A 387 1.28 30.70 35.36
CA GLY A 387 1.55 32.02 34.77
C GLY A 387 2.34 33.00 35.64
N GLN A 388 3.38 32.56 36.34
CA GLN A 388 4.37 33.43 36.97
C GLN A 388 5.70 33.35 36.21
N LEU A 389 5.80 34.14 35.14
CA LEU A 389 7.07 34.49 34.52
C LEU A 389 7.45 35.90 35.00
N ASP A 390 8.03 35.98 36.19
CA ASP A 390 8.73 37.18 36.64
C ASP A 390 9.93 36.73 37.50
N ASP A 391 11.13 37.10 37.05
CA ASP A 391 12.42 37.06 37.76
C ASP A 391 13.27 35.76 37.66
N LEU A 392 13.90 35.56 36.50
CA LEU A 392 15.26 35.00 36.41
C LEU A 392 16.04 35.80 35.36
N GLY A 393 17.23 36.27 35.76
CA GLY A 393 18.01 37.32 35.10
C GLY A 393 18.75 36.90 33.83
N ASP A 394 19.31 37.93 33.20
CA ASP A 394 20.22 37.89 32.04
C ASP A 394 21.29 36.80 32.20
N ASP A 395 21.13 35.70 31.46
CA ASP A 395 22.23 34.88 30.95
C ASP A 395 21.91 34.54 29.49
N GLU A 396 22.50 35.32 28.58
CA GLU A 396 22.64 34.97 27.16
C GLU A 396 23.61 33.78 27.08
N ASP A 397 23.13 32.55 26.81
CA ASP A 397 23.86 31.45 26.13
C ASP A 397 23.06 30.12 26.09
N ALA A 398 21.74 30.15 25.84
CA ALA A 398 21.01 28.94 25.40
C ALA A 398 21.06 28.89 23.87
N SER A 399 21.95 28.06 23.33
CA SER A 399 22.12 27.90 21.89
C SER A 399 20.88 27.29 21.24
N ASP A 400 20.57 27.66 19.99
CA ASP A 400 19.46 27.16 19.16
C ASP A 400 19.36 25.62 19.06
N LEU A 401 20.34 24.87 19.57
CA LEU A 401 20.35 23.41 19.68
C LEU A 401 19.43 22.89 20.80
N ASP A 402 19.33 23.57 21.95
CA ASP A 402 18.52 23.09 23.08
C ASP A 402 17.01 23.21 22.79
N LEU A 403 16.61 24.14 21.91
CA LEU A 403 15.22 24.29 21.47
C LEU A 403 14.84 23.25 20.41
N MET A 404 15.81 22.80 19.61
CA MET A 404 15.62 21.75 18.59
C MET A 404 15.52 20.38 19.27
N GLU A 405 16.38 20.12 20.25
CA GLU A 405 16.36 18.91 21.08
C GLU A 405 15.11 18.86 21.98
N ALA A 406 14.63 20.00 22.47
CA ALA A 406 13.35 20.07 23.18
C ALA A 406 12.11 19.91 22.26
N LEU A 407 12.24 20.19 20.96
CA LEU A 407 11.19 19.95 19.95
C LEU A 407 11.20 18.49 19.47
N GLU A 408 12.37 17.86 19.36
CA GLU A 408 12.53 16.42 19.13
C GLU A 408 11.99 15.63 20.32
N ASN A 409 12.34 16.00 21.55
CA ASN A 409 11.82 15.33 22.75
C ASN A 409 10.32 15.61 23.05
N ALA A 410 9.72 16.62 22.40
CA ALA A 410 8.28 16.88 22.47
C ALA A 410 7.47 16.06 21.44
N GLN A 411 8.15 15.43 20.46
CA GLN A 411 7.60 14.39 19.61
C GLN A 411 7.96 13.06 20.26
N GLY A 412 7.13 12.60 21.20
CA GLY A 412 7.37 11.34 21.90
C GLY A 412 7.69 10.19 20.94
N GLU A 413 8.71 9.41 21.28
CA GLU A 413 9.17 8.24 20.52
C GLU A 413 8.17 7.06 20.51
N ASP A 414 7.00 7.20 21.13
CA ASP A 414 5.99 6.13 21.25
C ASP A 414 4.60 6.56 20.74
N GLY A 415 4.52 7.15 19.54
CA GLY A 415 3.26 7.35 18.81
C GLY A 415 3.36 6.79 17.39
N PRO A 416 2.29 6.24 16.79
CA PRO A 416 2.36 5.67 15.45
C PRO A 416 2.78 6.75 14.45
N SER A 417 3.99 6.61 13.89
CA SER A 417 4.48 7.52 12.85
C SER A 417 3.58 7.40 11.62
N GLU A 418 3.10 8.53 11.11
CA GLU A 418 2.33 8.60 9.86
C GLU A 418 3.02 7.82 8.71
N PRO A 419 2.25 7.20 7.79
CA PRO A 419 2.85 6.37 6.75
C PRO A 419 3.88 7.12 5.90
N LEU A 420 4.91 6.42 5.44
CA LEU A 420 6.05 7.00 4.71
C LEU A 420 5.64 7.79 3.44
N SER A 421 4.52 7.43 2.82
CA SER A 421 3.98 8.08 1.62
C SER A 421 3.22 9.39 1.87
N PHE A 422 2.92 9.71 3.14
CA PHE A 422 2.25 10.95 3.52
C PHE A 422 3.23 12.14 3.54
N SER A 423 2.71 13.30 3.20
CA SER A 423 3.40 14.58 3.27
C SER A 423 3.22 15.23 4.64
N GLN A 424 4.28 15.84 5.15
CA GLN A 424 4.25 16.71 6.33
C GLN A 424 3.62 18.08 6.01
N VAL A 425 3.37 18.41 4.74
CA VAL A 425 2.69 19.64 4.35
C VAL A 425 1.24 19.58 4.81
N SER A 426 0.87 20.47 5.73
CA SER A 426 -0.49 20.52 6.25
C SER A 426 -1.51 20.87 5.16
N THR A 427 -2.74 20.36 5.30
CA THR A 427 -3.87 20.71 4.41
C THR A 427 -4.09 22.23 4.36
N GLN A 428 -3.97 22.91 5.50
CA GLN A 428 -4.17 24.35 5.59
C GLN A 428 -3.13 25.13 4.78
N GLU A 429 -1.86 24.72 4.87
CA GLU A 429 -0.78 25.30 4.08
C GLU A 429 -1.00 25.09 2.59
N LEU A 430 -1.30 23.85 2.18
CA LEU A 430 -1.58 23.51 0.78
C LEU A 430 -2.75 24.34 0.23
N HIS A 431 -3.85 24.43 0.97
CA HIS A 431 -5.04 25.17 0.54
C HIS A 431 -4.78 26.68 0.48
N SER A 432 -3.99 27.22 1.41
CA SER A 432 -3.56 28.62 1.38
C SER A 432 -2.68 28.90 0.16
N HIS A 433 -1.70 28.03 -0.12
CA HIS A 433 -0.81 28.15 -1.28
C HIS A 433 -1.58 28.19 -2.59
N LEU A 434 -2.63 27.37 -2.71
CA LEU A 434 -3.47 27.29 -3.89
C LEU A 434 -4.58 28.35 -3.94
N GLY A 435 -4.68 29.22 -2.92
CA GLY A 435 -5.72 30.24 -2.82
C GLY A 435 -7.13 29.68 -2.64
N LEU A 436 -7.26 28.47 -2.09
CA LEU A 436 -8.52 27.82 -1.77
C LEU A 436 -9.10 28.31 -0.43
N THR A 437 -8.24 28.79 0.46
CA THR A 437 -8.58 29.34 1.77
C THR A 437 -7.90 30.71 1.97
N SER A 438 -8.14 31.34 3.13
CA SER A 438 -7.52 32.62 3.48
C SER A 438 -5.99 32.51 3.49
N PRO A 439 -5.26 33.52 2.98
CA PRO A 439 -3.80 33.47 2.91
C PRO A 439 -3.14 33.32 4.28
N GLN A 440 -2.21 32.38 4.35
CA GLN A 440 -1.28 32.12 5.43
C GLN A 440 0.14 31.95 4.88
N LYS A 441 1.15 31.93 5.75
CA LYS A 441 2.54 31.69 5.35
C LYS A 441 2.66 30.26 4.83
N THR A 442 3.21 30.10 3.63
CA THR A 442 3.46 28.81 2.98
C THR A 442 4.96 28.58 2.84
N SER A 443 5.39 27.33 2.83
CA SER A 443 6.78 26.96 2.54
C SER A 443 7.15 27.20 1.08
N ASP A 444 8.45 27.35 0.82
CA ASP A 444 9.01 27.36 -0.53
C ASP A 444 8.92 25.97 -1.20
N ALA A 445 8.59 24.92 -0.44
CA ALA A 445 8.52 23.54 -0.93
C ALA A 445 7.42 23.37 -1.98
N LEU A 446 6.21 23.88 -1.68
CA LEU A 446 5.07 23.84 -2.61
C LEU A 446 5.30 24.64 -3.90
N GLU A 447 6.04 25.75 -3.84
CA GLU A 447 6.42 26.51 -5.04
C GLU A 447 7.35 25.69 -5.96
N LYS A 448 8.29 24.93 -5.37
CA LYS A 448 9.23 24.06 -6.11
C LYS A 448 8.56 22.79 -6.64
N ALA A 449 7.54 22.29 -5.97
CA ALA A 449 6.72 21.14 -6.42
C ALA A 449 6.00 21.42 -7.75
N GLY A 450 5.87 22.70 -8.14
CA GLY A 450 5.26 23.13 -9.38
C GLY A 450 3.74 23.26 -9.28
N LYS A 451 3.07 23.37 -10.43
CA LYS A 451 1.62 23.56 -10.46
C LYS A 451 0.88 22.21 -10.43
N PRO A 452 -0.03 21.97 -9.47
CA PRO A 452 -0.81 20.73 -9.45
C PRO A 452 -1.97 20.75 -10.45
N TYR A 453 -2.54 19.58 -10.73
CA TYR A 453 -3.90 19.52 -11.24
C TYR A 453 -4.90 19.71 -10.10
N ILE A 454 -5.91 20.55 -10.31
CA ILE A 454 -7.07 20.64 -9.41
C ILE A 454 -8.25 20.03 -10.15
N VAL A 455 -8.86 19.02 -9.55
CA VAL A 455 -9.91 18.20 -10.18
C VAL A 455 -11.13 18.16 -9.29
N ASP A 456 -12.26 18.70 -9.74
CA ASP A 456 -13.54 18.53 -9.07
C ASP A 456 -14.31 17.37 -9.72
N LEU A 457 -14.59 16.33 -8.95
CA LEU A 457 -15.46 15.22 -9.33
C LEU A 457 -16.85 15.40 -8.73
N LYS A 458 -17.87 15.10 -9.52
CA LYS A 458 -19.27 14.94 -9.07
C LYS A 458 -19.69 13.47 -9.19
N ALA A 459 -20.78 13.10 -8.52
CA ALA A 459 -21.35 11.76 -8.63
C ALA A 459 -21.48 11.29 -10.09
N GLY A 460 -20.96 10.10 -10.37
CA GLY A 460 -20.87 9.48 -11.68
C GLY A 460 -19.59 9.78 -12.47
N ASP A 461 -18.78 10.75 -12.07
CA ASP A 461 -17.44 10.94 -12.64
C ASP A 461 -16.45 9.95 -12.01
N MET A 462 -15.41 9.61 -12.75
CA MET A 462 -14.31 8.78 -12.27
C MET A 462 -12.95 9.46 -12.51
N LEU A 463 -11.96 9.09 -11.71
CA LEU A 463 -10.57 9.51 -11.87
C LEU A 463 -9.69 8.27 -11.91
N TYR A 464 -8.95 8.09 -13.00
CA TYR A 464 -7.80 7.20 -13.02
C TYR A 464 -6.59 7.95 -12.47
N LEU A 465 -6.01 7.40 -11.41
CA LEU A 465 -4.84 7.90 -10.71
C LEU A 465 -3.76 6.82 -10.75
N PRO A 466 -2.67 7.01 -11.51
CA PRO A 466 -1.56 6.06 -11.51
C PRO A 466 -0.87 6.05 -10.14
N THR A 467 -0.21 4.94 -9.83
CA THR A 467 0.62 4.80 -8.62
C THR A 467 1.56 5.99 -8.40
N SER A 468 1.77 6.32 -7.13
CA SER A 468 2.64 7.39 -6.65
C SER A 468 2.35 8.80 -7.14
N TRP A 469 1.17 9.04 -7.73
CA TRP A 469 0.67 10.40 -7.88
C TRP A 469 0.22 10.92 -6.53
N PHE A 470 0.89 11.98 -6.08
CA PHE A 470 0.53 12.68 -4.86
C PHE A 470 -0.83 13.32 -5.02
N HIS A 471 -1.68 13.16 -4.01
CA HIS A 471 -3.02 13.67 -4.00
C HIS A 471 -3.48 14.09 -2.59
N GLU A 472 -4.19 15.20 -2.52
CA GLU A 472 -5.04 15.56 -1.38
C GLU A 472 -6.49 15.57 -1.85
N VAL A 473 -7.39 14.97 -1.07
CA VAL A 473 -8.81 14.85 -1.41
C VAL A 473 -9.67 15.57 -0.39
N THR A 474 -10.27 16.69 -0.81
CA THR A 474 -11.31 17.35 -0.02
C THR A 474 -12.69 16.77 -0.37
N SER A 475 -13.36 16.25 0.64
CA SER A 475 -14.59 15.47 0.54
C SER A 475 -15.82 16.25 1.01
N PHE A 476 -16.80 16.44 0.13
CA PHE A 476 -18.03 17.18 0.42
C PHE A 476 -19.25 16.28 0.30
N SER A 477 -20.09 16.28 1.32
CA SER A 477 -21.40 15.64 1.25
C SER A 477 -22.30 16.30 0.19
N ASP A 478 -23.23 15.51 -0.35
CA ASP A 478 -24.33 15.99 -1.19
C ASP A 478 -25.33 16.83 -0.37
N GLU A 479 -26.00 17.81 -0.97
CA GLU A 479 -27.14 18.53 -0.38
C GLU A 479 -28.44 17.68 -0.31
N SER A 480 -28.40 16.41 -0.73
CA SER A 480 -29.48 15.42 -0.60
C SER A 480 -29.87 15.09 0.85
N ASP A 481 -31.03 14.43 1.03
CA ASP A 481 -31.61 14.08 2.33
C ASP A 481 -30.65 13.33 3.29
N ASP A 482 -29.76 12.47 2.78
CA ASP A 482 -28.81 11.72 3.62
C ASP A 482 -27.54 12.51 3.98
N ASN A 483 -27.23 13.56 3.21
CA ASN A 483 -26.05 14.41 3.38
C ASN A 483 -24.72 13.64 3.51
N LEU A 484 -24.44 12.69 2.60
CA LEU A 484 -23.24 11.83 2.61
C LEU A 484 -22.36 12.03 1.37
N HIS A 485 -21.13 11.52 1.43
CA HIS A 485 -20.29 11.23 0.27
C HIS A 485 -19.86 9.77 0.25
N ILE A 486 -19.88 9.15 -0.93
CA ILE A 486 -19.58 7.73 -1.11
C ILE A 486 -18.70 7.59 -2.36
N ALA A 487 -17.58 6.90 -2.25
CA ALA A 487 -16.73 6.54 -3.37
C ALA A 487 -16.40 5.05 -3.36
N LEU A 488 -16.27 4.48 -4.55
CA LEU A 488 -15.74 3.14 -4.77
C LEU A 488 -14.40 3.28 -5.48
N ASN A 489 -13.42 2.51 -5.05
CA ASN A 489 -12.06 2.52 -5.55
C ASN A 489 -11.71 1.11 -6.02
N TYR A 490 -11.24 1.00 -7.26
CA TYR A 490 -10.58 -0.22 -7.72
C TYR A 490 -9.08 0.03 -7.75
N TRP A 491 -8.35 -0.63 -6.88
CA TRP A 491 -6.89 -0.61 -6.83
C TRP A 491 -6.31 -1.74 -7.68
N PHE A 492 -5.33 -1.42 -8.49
CA PHE A 492 -4.66 -2.34 -9.40
C PHE A 492 -3.16 -2.31 -9.16
N HIS A 493 -2.52 -3.47 -9.31
CA HIS A 493 -1.07 -3.51 -9.33
C HIS A 493 -0.53 -2.70 -10.51
N PRO A 494 0.45 -1.81 -10.30
CA PRO A 494 0.95 -0.94 -11.36
C PRO A 494 1.68 -1.76 -12.44
N PRO A 495 1.47 -1.47 -13.74
CA PRO A 495 2.21 -2.14 -14.81
C PRO A 495 3.70 -1.79 -14.77
N ASP A 496 4.56 -2.80 -14.91
CA ASP A 496 6.03 -2.68 -14.92
C ASP A 496 6.67 -3.09 -16.27
N ALA A 497 5.96 -3.85 -17.11
CA ALA A 497 6.46 -4.18 -18.44
C ALA A 497 6.62 -2.89 -19.25
N ALA A 498 7.67 -2.83 -20.09
CA ALA A 498 7.95 -1.71 -20.99
C ALA A 498 6.65 -1.11 -21.55
N LEU A 499 6.27 0.04 -20.99
CA LEU A 499 4.92 0.59 -20.78
C LEU A 499 4.01 0.67 -22.03
N THR A 500 3.79 -0.41 -22.76
CA THR A 500 3.17 -0.38 -24.11
C THR A 500 2.41 -1.64 -24.46
N LYS A 501 2.42 -2.67 -23.60
CA LYS A 501 1.82 -3.97 -23.89
C LYS A 501 0.48 -4.09 -23.18
N PHE A 502 -0.59 -3.64 -23.83
CA PHE A 502 -1.96 -3.77 -23.32
C PHE A 502 -2.31 -5.21 -22.91
N GLU A 503 -1.91 -6.20 -23.71
CA GLU A 503 -2.22 -7.63 -23.48
C GLU A 503 -1.40 -8.23 -22.34
N HIS A 504 -0.22 -7.68 -22.06
CA HIS A 504 0.72 -8.16 -21.05
C HIS A 504 1.34 -6.97 -20.30
N PRO A 505 0.57 -6.31 -19.41
CA PRO A 505 1.01 -5.12 -18.70
C PRO A 505 2.16 -5.37 -17.71
N TYR A 506 2.39 -6.63 -17.35
CA TYR A 506 3.41 -7.03 -16.38
C TYR A 506 4.54 -7.85 -17.00
N SER A 507 5.77 -7.66 -16.49
CA SER A 507 6.97 -8.29 -17.02
C SER A 507 7.03 -9.79 -16.67
N ASP A 508 6.64 -10.14 -15.43
CA ASP A 508 6.52 -11.53 -14.98
C ASP A 508 5.15 -12.14 -15.37
N ILE A 509 5.06 -12.60 -16.61
CA ILE A 509 3.82 -13.19 -17.15
C ILE A 509 3.37 -14.43 -16.36
N THR A 510 4.28 -15.21 -15.78
CA THR A 510 3.90 -16.43 -15.07
C THR A 510 3.25 -16.08 -13.73
N LEU A 511 3.88 -15.20 -12.94
CA LEU A 511 3.35 -14.73 -11.66
C LEU A 511 2.01 -14.02 -11.85
N TRP A 512 1.95 -13.03 -12.74
CA TRP A 512 0.75 -12.19 -12.84
C TRP A 512 -0.46 -12.90 -13.46
N LYS A 513 -0.24 -13.94 -14.27
CA LYS A 513 -1.34 -14.82 -14.69
C LYS A 513 -1.87 -15.66 -13.54
N PHE A 514 -0.97 -16.18 -12.70
CA PHE A 514 -1.36 -16.91 -11.50
C PHE A 514 -2.18 -16.01 -10.56
N MET A 515 -1.70 -14.79 -10.26
CA MET A 515 -2.44 -13.83 -9.45
C MET A 515 -3.82 -13.49 -10.05
N GLU A 516 -3.89 -13.23 -11.37
CA GLU A 516 -5.18 -12.95 -12.02
C GLU A 516 -6.14 -14.16 -11.95
N GLU A 517 -5.63 -15.40 -12.03
CA GLU A 517 -6.44 -16.61 -11.86
C GLU A 517 -6.95 -16.75 -10.43
N LYS A 518 -6.13 -16.45 -9.41
CA LYS A 518 -6.55 -16.51 -8.00
C LYS A 518 -7.59 -15.46 -7.65
N VAL A 519 -7.38 -14.20 -8.03
CA VAL A 519 -8.37 -13.12 -7.82
C VAL A 519 -9.69 -13.43 -8.53
N LYS A 520 -9.64 -13.99 -9.74
CA LYS A 520 -10.85 -14.46 -10.43
C LYS A 520 -11.54 -15.57 -9.66
N SER A 521 -10.81 -16.57 -9.16
CA SER A 521 -11.39 -17.66 -8.38
C SER A 521 -12.13 -17.11 -7.16
N ALA A 522 -11.47 -16.26 -6.37
CA ALA A 522 -12.05 -15.63 -5.18
C ALA A 522 -13.28 -14.79 -5.51
N TYR A 523 -13.25 -14.03 -6.61
CA TYR A 523 -14.44 -13.29 -7.04
C TYR A 523 -15.61 -14.22 -7.39
N HIS A 524 -15.38 -15.29 -8.16
CA HIS A 524 -16.46 -16.20 -8.58
C HIS A 524 -17.07 -16.94 -7.39
N SER A 525 -16.26 -17.40 -6.44
CA SER A 525 -16.79 -18.04 -5.23
C SER A 525 -17.69 -17.11 -4.41
N LEU A 526 -17.39 -15.81 -4.39
CA LEU A 526 -18.19 -14.82 -3.66
C LEU A 526 -19.51 -14.49 -4.35
N VAL A 527 -19.58 -14.52 -5.68
CA VAL A 527 -20.80 -14.16 -6.44
C VAL A 527 -21.64 -15.35 -6.91
N GLU A 528 -21.11 -16.57 -6.87
CA GLU A 528 -21.83 -17.79 -7.27
C GLU A 528 -22.57 -18.45 -6.10
N ASN A 529 -22.13 -18.26 -4.86
CA ASN A 529 -22.79 -18.80 -3.67
C ASN A 529 -24.18 -18.20 -3.37
N GLU A 530 -24.57 -17.09 -4.02
CA GLU A 530 -25.92 -16.50 -3.87
C GLU A 530 -27.06 -17.40 -4.41
N ASP A 531 -26.77 -18.38 -5.28
CA ASP A 531 -27.83 -19.22 -5.89
C ASP A 531 -28.29 -20.40 -5.01
N ASP A 532 -27.50 -20.83 -4.02
CA ASP A 532 -27.82 -22.02 -3.19
C ASP A 532 -28.68 -21.68 -1.94
N ASP A 533 -28.74 -20.42 -1.53
CA ASP A 533 -29.53 -19.96 -0.36
C ASP A 533 -31.01 -19.62 -0.72
N GLU A 534 -31.39 -19.62 -2.00
CA GLU A 534 -32.79 -19.39 -2.43
C GLU A 534 -33.63 -20.68 -2.60
N GLU A 535 -33.07 -21.89 -2.36
CA GLU A 535 -33.79 -23.18 -2.51
C GLU A 535 -34.16 -23.93 -1.20
N GLU A 536 -33.96 -23.38 0.00
CA GLU A 536 -34.43 -24.01 1.27
C GLU A 536 -35.72 -23.45 1.89
#